data_AF-C4ICA0-F1
#
_entry.id   AF-C4ICA0-F1
#
_cell.length_a   1.000
_cell.length_b   1.000
_cell.length_c   1.000
_cell.angle_alpha   90.00
_cell.angle_beta   90.00
_cell.angle_gamma   90.00
#
_symmetry.space_group_name_H-M   'P 1'
#
loop_
_entity.id
_entity.type
_entity.pdbx_description
1 polymer ?
#
loop_
_entity_poly.entity_id
_entity_poly.type
_entity_poly.pdbx_seq_one_letter_code
_entity_poly.pdbx_strand_id
1 'polypeptide(L)'
;MIYVNNSRKRNNPYENRVISLIKIGYIEKQIVDILLSEGYKLSKSNARHMIRKVVKENNLKINKYSPVSESVKTKNGARDEKYIYLKRSYIFDYLWMDSELSEIEKNHIYANYPKVFSLKKCIMEFRELFKKKNLALIYIFVEKYINIDISELSSLANGLLKDIEAVENSICSDLSNGFVEGTNSKLKMIKRTMYGRCSKKLLAAKLMLAPNG
;
A
#
# COMPACT_ATOMS: atom_id res chain seq x y z
N MET A 1 56.87 -22.17 17.56
CA MET A 1 56.57 -22.37 16.12
C MET A 1 55.07 -22.39 15.94
N ILE A 2 54.53 -21.47 15.13
CA ILE A 2 53.10 -21.33 14.88
C ILE A 2 52.68 -22.38 13.86
N TYR A 3 51.79 -23.28 14.25
CA TYR A 3 51.17 -24.24 13.34
C TYR A 3 50.12 -23.52 12.48
N VAL A 4 50.42 -23.34 11.19
CA VAL A 4 49.43 -22.88 10.20
C VAL A 4 48.63 -24.10 9.75
N ASN A 5 47.38 -24.16 10.22
CA ASN A 5 46.46 -25.25 9.94
C ASN A 5 45.92 -25.10 8.50
N ASN A 6 46.46 -25.89 7.58
CA ASN A 6 46.10 -25.85 6.16
C ASN A 6 44.87 -26.76 5.91
N SER A 7 43.68 -26.31 6.32
CA SER A 7 42.44 -27.02 6.03
C SER A 7 42.05 -26.80 4.57
N ARG A 8 42.28 -27.80 3.71
CA ARG A 8 41.81 -27.87 2.32
C ARG A 8 40.27 -27.73 2.30
N LYS A 9 39.74 -26.53 2.05
CA LYS A 9 38.30 -26.31 1.82
C LYS A 9 37.89 -27.09 0.56
N ARG A 10 36.93 -28.01 0.69
CA ARG A 10 36.18 -28.54 -0.47
C ARG A 10 35.38 -27.38 -1.07
N ASN A 11 35.91 -26.74 -2.12
CA ASN A 11 35.18 -25.70 -2.86
C ASN A 11 33.95 -26.34 -3.51
N ASN A 12 32.77 -25.82 -3.17
CA ASN A 12 31.56 -26.15 -3.91
C ASN A 12 31.72 -25.62 -5.34
N PRO A 13 31.41 -26.39 -6.40
CA PRO A 13 31.62 -25.94 -7.79
C PRO A 13 30.88 -24.63 -8.14
N TYR A 14 29.83 -24.30 -7.39
CA TYR A 14 29.03 -23.09 -7.58
C TYR A 14 29.48 -21.88 -6.74
N GLU A 15 30.48 -22.03 -5.86
CA GLU A 15 30.91 -20.99 -4.92
C GLU A 15 31.43 -19.73 -5.63
N ASN A 16 32.34 -19.91 -6.58
CA ASN A 16 32.87 -18.80 -7.39
C ASN A 16 31.76 -18.14 -8.22
N ARG A 17 30.81 -18.94 -8.72
CA ARG A 17 29.65 -18.45 -9.48
C ARG A 17 28.76 -17.57 -8.61
N VAL A 18 28.45 -18.01 -7.39
CA VAL A 18 27.68 -17.23 -6.40
C VAL A 18 28.39 -15.91 -6.07
N ILE A 19 29.70 -15.93 -5.81
CA ILE A 19 30.47 -14.72 -5.54
C ILE A 19 30.40 -13.75 -6.72
N SER A 20 30.52 -14.24 -7.96
CA SER A 20 30.41 -13.40 -9.16
C SER A 20 29.03 -12.75 -9.29
N LEU A 21 27.95 -13.51 -9.09
CA LEU A 21 26.58 -13.01 -9.17
C LEU A 21 26.27 -11.99 -8.06
N ILE A 22 26.80 -12.18 -6.86
CA ILE A 22 26.67 -11.20 -5.76
C ILE A 22 27.41 -9.90 -6.11
N LYS A 23 28.63 -9.98 -6.66
CA LYS A 23 29.39 -8.80 -7.09
C LYS A 23 28.70 -8.02 -8.21
N ILE A 24 28.04 -8.73 -9.13
CA ILE A 24 27.19 -8.12 -10.18
C ILE A 24 25.89 -7.53 -9.59
N GLY A 25 25.51 -7.95 -8.39
CA GLY A 25 24.44 -7.33 -7.61
C GLY A 25 23.14 -8.12 -7.54
N TYR A 26 23.08 -9.35 -8.06
CA TYR A 26 21.88 -10.19 -8.01
C TYR A 26 21.37 -10.43 -6.58
N ILE A 27 20.04 -10.53 -6.42
CA ILE A 27 19.43 -10.89 -5.13
C ILE A 27 19.42 -12.41 -4.92
N GLU A 28 19.34 -12.84 -3.65
CA GLU A 28 19.35 -14.25 -3.26
C GLU A 28 18.36 -15.11 -4.07
N LYS A 29 17.14 -14.61 -4.32
CA LYS A 29 16.13 -15.34 -5.13
C LYS A 29 16.62 -15.60 -6.56
N GLN A 30 17.17 -14.59 -7.23
CA GLN A 30 17.64 -14.71 -8.61
C GLN A 30 18.83 -15.66 -8.70
N ILE A 31 19.76 -15.58 -7.75
CA ILE A 31 20.91 -16.49 -7.68
C ILE A 31 20.43 -17.94 -7.55
N VAL A 32 19.42 -18.21 -6.70
CA VAL A 32 18.85 -19.55 -6.55
C VAL A 32 18.24 -20.06 -7.86
N ASP A 33 17.47 -19.23 -8.57
CA ASP A 33 16.83 -19.65 -9.82
C ASP A 33 17.89 -19.89 -10.94
N ILE A 34 18.94 -19.07 -11.01
CA ILE A 34 20.08 -19.27 -11.95
C ILE A 34 20.80 -20.59 -11.65
N LEU A 35 21.15 -20.85 -10.39
CA LEU A 35 21.88 -22.07 -10.02
C LEU A 35 21.10 -23.33 -10.39
N LEU A 36 19.77 -23.34 -10.21
CA LEU A 36 18.93 -24.45 -10.61
C LEU A 36 18.90 -24.65 -12.12
N SER A 37 18.85 -23.57 -12.90
CA SER A 37 18.94 -23.63 -14.36
C SER A 37 20.32 -24.12 -14.85
N GLU A 38 21.38 -23.82 -14.09
CA GLU A 38 22.76 -24.29 -14.32
C GLU A 38 23.01 -25.71 -13.77
N GLY A 39 21.95 -26.45 -13.41
CA GLY A 39 22.04 -27.87 -13.05
C GLY A 39 22.34 -28.16 -11.57
N TYR A 40 22.14 -27.20 -10.67
CA TYR A 40 22.25 -27.45 -9.23
C TYR A 40 21.23 -28.50 -8.78
N LYS A 41 21.70 -29.67 -8.35
CA LYS A 41 20.87 -30.87 -8.14
C LYS A 41 20.05 -30.87 -6.85
N LEU A 42 20.32 -29.97 -5.90
CA LEU A 42 19.65 -29.95 -4.60
C LEU A 42 18.51 -28.92 -4.56
N SER A 43 17.73 -28.95 -3.49
CA SER A 43 16.57 -28.07 -3.29
C SER A 43 16.93 -26.58 -3.24
N LYS A 44 15.92 -25.72 -3.50
CA LYS A 44 16.00 -24.25 -3.33
C LYS A 44 16.49 -23.85 -1.93
N SER A 45 16.09 -24.59 -0.89
CA SER A 45 16.53 -24.33 0.49
C SER A 45 18.01 -24.63 0.69
N ASN A 46 18.52 -25.71 0.09
CA ASN A 46 19.95 -26.03 0.09
C ASN A 46 20.76 -24.98 -0.68
N ALA A 47 20.24 -24.49 -1.81
CA ALA A 47 20.87 -23.40 -2.56
C ALA A 47 20.98 -22.11 -1.70
N ARG A 48 19.91 -21.71 -1.01
CA ARG A 48 19.93 -20.54 -0.10
C ARG A 48 20.92 -20.72 1.05
N HIS A 49 20.96 -21.91 1.64
CA HIS A 49 21.90 -22.19 2.72
C HIS A 49 23.35 -22.07 2.26
N MET A 50 23.67 -22.63 1.08
CA MET A 50 24.99 -22.51 0.45
C MET A 50 25.34 -21.05 0.16
N ILE A 51 24.42 -20.28 -0.45
CA ILE A 51 24.62 -18.85 -0.72
C ILE A 51 24.95 -18.08 0.57
N ARG A 52 24.17 -18.26 1.64
CA ARG A 52 24.42 -17.57 2.93
C ARG A 52 25.75 -17.96 3.56
N LYS A 53 26.16 -19.23 3.41
CA LYS A 53 27.48 -19.69 3.86
C LYS A 53 28.59 -18.97 3.10
N VAL A 54 28.51 -18.91 1.77
CA VAL A 54 29.48 -18.20 0.91
C VAL A 54 29.56 -16.72 1.27
N VAL A 55 28.42 -16.07 1.52
CA VAL A 55 28.35 -14.65 1.94
C VAL A 55 29.10 -14.42 3.25
N LYS A 56 28.84 -15.27 4.25
CA LYS A 56 29.45 -15.17 5.57
C LYS A 56 30.96 -15.43 5.52
N GLU A 57 31.39 -16.43 4.76
CA GLU A 57 32.82 -16.78 4.65
C GLU A 57 33.64 -15.77 3.86
N ASN A 58 33.01 -15.02 2.95
CA ASN A 58 33.67 -14.04 2.10
C ASN A 58 33.37 -12.57 2.50
N ASN A 59 32.74 -12.34 3.67
CA ASN A 59 32.31 -11.01 4.14
C ASN A 59 31.57 -10.18 3.08
N LEU A 60 30.74 -10.83 2.27
CA LEU A 60 29.96 -10.16 1.23
C LEU A 60 28.64 -9.63 1.81
N LYS A 61 28.03 -8.67 1.12
CA LYS A 61 26.66 -8.23 1.39
C LYS A 61 25.80 -8.60 0.19
N ILE A 62 24.71 -9.33 0.42
CA ILE A 62 23.69 -9.57 -0.62
C ILE A 62 22.77 -8.37 -0.69
N ASN A 63 22.51 -7.92 -1.92
CA ASN A 63 21.54 -6.88 -2.16
C ASN A 63 20.13 -7.34 -1.77
N LYS A 64 19.41 -6.49 -1.03
CA LYS A 64 18.00 -6.71 -0.71
C LYS A 64 17.09 -6.52 -1.93
N TYR A 65 17.58 -5.77 -2.93
CA TYR A 65 16.88 -5.43 -4.16
C TYR A 65 17.81 -5.58 -5.37
N SER A 66 17.31 -6.12 -6.49
CA SER A 66 18.16 -6.38 -7.65
C SER A 66 18.45 -5.07 -8.40
N PRO A 67 19.72 -4.76 -8.70
CA PRO A 67 20.09 -3.79 -9.72
C PRO A 67 20.06 -4.41 -11.13
N VAL A 68 19.81 -5.72 -11.26
CA VAL A 68 19.86 -6.47 -12.53
C VAL A 68 18.48 -6.61 -13.19
N SER A 69 17.48 -5.92 -12.66
CA SER A 69 16.44 -5.35 -13.52
C SER A 69 16.97 -3.98 -13.95
N GLU A 70 17.09 -3.72 -15.25
CA GLU A 70 17.39 -2.39 -15.84
C GLU A 70 16.36 -1.30 -15.45
N SER A 71 15.45 -1.60 -14.53
CA SER A 71 14.42 -0.71 -14.06
C SER A 71 14.99 0.39 -13.15
N VAL A 72 14.83 1.63 -13.56
CA VAL A 72 15.01 2.82 -12.73
C VAL A 72 13.89 2.87 -11.69
N LYS A 73 14.25 2.89 -10.41
CA LYS A 73 13.29 3.08 -9.32
C LYS A 73 12.83 4.53 -9.28
N THR A 74 11.53 4.76 -9.15
CA THR A 74 10.94 6.08 -8.99
C THR A 74 10.11 6.14 -7.70
N LYS A 75 9.72 7.36 -7.28
CA LYS A 75 8.76 7.53 -6.18
C LYS A 75 7.47 6.72 -6.42
N ASN A 76 7.05 6.68 -7.68
CA ASN A 76 5.75 6.19 -8.13
C ASN A 76 5.75 4.69 -8.51
N GLY A 77 6.93 4.08 -8.62
CA GLY A 77 7.06 2.74 -9.16
C GLY A 77 8.46 2.38 -9.62
N ALA A 78 8.52 1.59 -10.70
CA ALA A 78 9.75 1.22 -11.38
C ALA A 78 9.53 1.32 -12.89
N ARG A 79 10.56 1.68 -13.64
CA ARG A 79 10.48 1.81 -15.10
C ARG A 79 11.70 1.19 -15.74
N ASP A 80 11.51 0.26 -16.66
CA ASP A 80 12.56 -0.26 -17.54
C ASP A 80 12.26 0.10 -19.01
N GLU A 81 13.08 -0.38 -19.94
CA GLU A 81 12.92 -0.10 -21.38
C GLU A 81 11.58 -0.62 -21.95
N LYS A 82 11.00 -1.65 -21.34
CA LYS A 82 9.87 -2.40 -21.89
C LYS A 82 8.56 -2.18 -21.10
N TYR A 83 8.65 -1.90 -19.81
CA TYR A 83 7.53 -1.88 -18.88
C TYR A 83 7.60 -0.71 -17.91
N ILE A 84 6.41 -0.19 -17.59
CA ILE A 84 6.19 0.77 -16.51
C ILE A 84 5.40 0.06 -15.41
N TYR A 85 5.99 -0.03 -14.22
CA TYR A 85 5.36 -0.62 -13.05
C TYR A 85 4.83 0.50 -12.15
N LEU A 86 3.53 0.48 -11.86
CA LEU A 86 2.88 1.44 -10.97
C LEU A 86 2.58 0.82 -9.62
N LYS A 87 2.89 1.55 -8.54
CA LYS A 87 2.49 1.13 -7.19
C LYS A 87 0.99 1.32 -7.01
N ARG A 88 0.34 0.38 -6.33
CA ARG A 88 -1.05 0.53 -5.89
C ARG A 88 -1.27 1.79 -5.04
N SER A 89 -0.32 2.09 -4.15
CA SER A 89 -0.38 3.31 -3.32
C SER A 89 -0.41 4.57 -4.18
N TYR A 90 0.39 4.61 -5.25
CA TYR A 90 0.43 5.76 -6.14
C TYR A 90 -0.87 5.94 -6.94
N ILE A 91 -1.51 4.84 -7.36
CA ILE A 91 -2.85 4.91 -7.96
C ILE A 91 -3.87 5.42 -6.93
N PHE A 92 -3.79 4.98 -5.68
CA PHE A 92 -4.64 5.49 -4.60
C PHE A 92 -4.42 6.99 -4.36
N ASP A 93 -3.17 7.44 -4.32
CA ASP A 93 -2.82 8.85 -4.15
C ASP A 93 -3.29 9.70 -5.35
N TYR A 94 -3.24 9.16 -6.56
CA TYR A 94 -3.84 9.79 -7.74
C TYR A 94 -5.36 9.95 -7.59
N LEU A 95 -6.04 8.92 -7.11
CA LEU A 95 -7.50 8.94 -6.94
C LEU A 95 -7.93 9.92 -5.85
N TRP A 96 -7.26 9.88 -4.69
CA TRP A 96 -7.73 10.50 -3.46
C TRP A 96 -6.88 11.68 -2.96
N MET A 97 -5.60 11.77 -3.31
CA MET A 97 -4.69 12.82 -2.81
C MET A 97 -4.28 13.83 -3.90
N ASP A 98 -5.01 13.85 -5.01
CA ASP A 98 -4.77 14.72 -6.18
C ASP A 98 -3.31 14.66 -6.69
N SER A 99 -2.64 13.53 -6.48
CA SER A 99 -1.34 13.28 -7.11
C SER A 99 -1.52 13.19 -8.62
N GLU A 100 -0.52 13.61 -9.38
CA GLU A 100 -0.58 13.54 -10.83
C GLU A 100 -0.16 12.16 -11.34
N LEU A 101 -0.79 11.70 -12.43
CA LEU A 101 -0.30 10.62 -13.27
C LEU A 101 0.16 11.21 -14.60
N SER A 102 1.20 10.63 -15.21
CA SER A 102 1.54 10.97 -16.59
C SER A 102 0.44 10.51 -17.55
N GLU A 103 0.37 11.12 -18.72
CA GLU A 103 -0.70 10.83 -19.69
C GLU A 103 -0.66 9.38 -20.19
N ILE A 104 0.54 8.84 -20.36
CA ILE A 104 0.75 7.43 -20.75
C ILE A 104 0.18 6.50 -19.66
N GLU A 105 0.46 6.79 -18.40
CA GLU A 105 -0.03 5.98 -17.26
C GLU A 105 -1.56 6.06 -17.16
N LYS A 106 -2.15 7.25 -17.30
CA LYS A 106 -3.61 7.43 -17.30
C LYS A 106 -4.28 6.65 -18.42
N ASN A 107 -3.81 6.83 -19.65
CA ASN A 107 -4.38 6.19 -20.83
C ASN A 107 -4.33 4.67 -20.70
N HIS A 108 -3.21 4.13 -20.24
CA HIS A 108 -3.08 2.71 -19.98
C HIS A 108 -4.03 2.22 -18.87
N ILE A 109 -4.12 2.95 -17.75
CA ILE A 109 -5.02 2.57 -16.64
C ILE A 109 -6.47 2.61 -17.09
N TYR A 110 -6.91 3.66 -17.79
CA TYR A 110 -8.31 3.80 -18.19
C TYR A 110 -8.73 2.82 -19.27
N ALA A 111 -7.83 2.48 -20.19
CA ALA A 111 -8.09 1.45 -21.20
C ALA A 111 -8.25 0.05 -20.58
N ASN A 112 -7.37 -0.32 -19.63
CA ASN A 112 -7.34 -1.67 -19.07
C ASN A 112 -8.19 -1.84 -17.80
N TYR A 113 -8.45 -0.76 -17.08
CA TYR A 113 -9.18 -0.73 -15.81
C TYR A 113 -10.23 0.40 -15.81
N PRO A 114 -11.27 0.33 -16.65
CA PRO A 114 -12.26 1.40 -16.81
C PRO A 114 -12.98 1.74 -15.49
N LYS A 115 -13.09 0.80 -14.54
CA LYS A 115 -13.63 1.05 -13.20
C LYS A 115 -12.85 2.13 -12.43
N VAL A 116 -11.54 2.29 -12.68
CA VAL A 116 -10.71 3.33 -12.05
C VAL A 116 -11.14 4.72 -12.52
N PHE A 117 -11.47 4.86 -13.81
CA PHE A 117 -12.01 6.11 -14.35
C PHE A 117 -13.35 6.47 -13.71
N SER A 118 -14.28 5.52 -13.65
CA SER A 118 -15.58 5.73 -12.99
C SER A 118 -15.42 6.13 -11.52
N LEU A 119 -14.48 5.50 -10.82
CA LEU A 119 -14.17 5.84 -9.43
C LEU A 119 -13.58 7.24 -9.29
N LYS A 120 -12.60 7.63 -10.14
CA LYS A 120 -12.03 9.00 -10.11
C LYS A 120 -13.11 10.04 -10.35
N LYS A 121 -13.98 9.81 -11.34
CA LYS A 121 -15.10 10.69 -11.67
C LYS A 121 -16.07 10.84 -10.49
N CYS A 122 -16.43 9.74 -9.85
CA CYS A 122 -17.26 9.73 -8.65
C CYS A 122 -16.64 10.55 -7.51
N ILE A 123 -15.34 10.35 -7.22
CA ILE A 123 -14.64 11.11 -6.17
C ILE A 123 -14.66 12.61 -6.45
N MET A 124 -14.36 13.01 -7.69
CA MET A 124 -14.35 14.41 -8.09
C MET A 124 -15.74 15.04 -7.95
N GLU A 125 -16.77 14.39 -8.49
CA GLU A 125 -18.14 14.90 -8.43
C GLU A 125 -18.67 14.98 -7.00
N PHE A 126 -18.36 13.98 -6.16
CA PHE A 126 -18.73 13.99 -4.76
C PHE A 126 -18.08 15.16 -4.00
N ARG A 127 -16.80 15.46 -4.26
CA ARG A 127 -16.12 16.62 -3.65
C ARG A 127 -16.75 17.95 -4.10
N GLU A 128 -17.17 18.04 -5.35
CA GLU A 128 -17.84 19.24 -5.87
C GLU A 128 -19.17 19.52 -5.16
N LEU A 129 -19.86 18.52 -4.62
CA LEU A 129 -21.08 18.71 -3.81
C LEU A 129 -20.81 19.66 -2.63
N PHE A 130 -19.75 19.38 -1.88
CA PHE A 130 -19.39 20.15 -0.69
C PHE A 130 -18.73 21.48 -1.01
N LYS A 131 -18.04 21.60 -2.15
CA LYS A 131 -17.46 22.88 -2.59
C LYS A 131 -18.53 23.86 -3.06
N LYS A 132 -19.48 23.39 -3.87
CA LYS A 132 -20.53 24.24 -4.45
C LYS A 132 -21.70 24.48 -3.51
N LYS A 133 -21.88 23.61 -2.50
CA LYS A 133 -22.99 23.64 -1.53
C LYS A 133 -24.38 23.76 -2.20
N ASN A 134 -24.53 23.10 -3.36
CA ASN A 134 -25.77 23.14 -4.13
C ASN A 134 -26.50 21.78 -4.02
N LEU A 135 -27.69 21.79 -3.42
CA LEU A 135 -28.49 20.60 -3.19
C LEU A 135 -28.98 19.93 -4.47
N ALA A 136 -29.19 20.65 -5.58
CA ALA A 136 -29.56 20.02 -6.84
C ALA A 136 -28.49 19.00 -7.31
N LEU A 137 -27.22 19.25 -6.96
CA LEU A 137 -26.13 18.36 -7.35
C LEU A 137 -26.16 17.02 -6.60
N ILE A 138 -26.70 16.93 -5.39
CA ILE A 138 -26.78 15.64 -4.67
C ILE A 138 -27.78 14.70 -5.36
N TYR A 139 -28.93 15.21 -5.79
CA TYR A 139 -29.93 14.41 -6.49
C TYR A 139 -29.40 13.90 -7.85
N ILE A 140 -28.75 14.78 -8.62
CA ILE A 140 -28.08 14.40 -9.88
C ILE A 140 -26.98 13.36 -9.63
N PHE A 141 -26.20 13.51 -8.55
CA PHE A 141 -25.16 12.55 -8.17
C PHE A 141 -25.77 11.19 -7.84
N VAL A 142 -26.80 11.14 -6.99
CA VAL A 142 -27.46 9.89 -6.58
C VAL A 142 -28.05 9.17 -7.80
N GLU A 143 -28.83 9.88 -8.62
CA GLU A 143 -29.46 9.30 -9.81
C GLU A 143 -28.44 8.65 -10.74
N LYS A 144 -27.29 9.31 -10.94
CA LYS A 144 -26.22 8.83 -11.79
C LYS A 144 -25.53 7.55 -11.28
N TYR A 145 -25.35 7.41 -9.97
CA TYR A 145 -24.59 6.31 -9.39
C TYR A 145 -25.45 5.18 -8.83
N ILE A 146 -26.76 5.35 -8.66
CA ILE A 146 -27.63 4.33 -8.05
C ILE A 146 -27.69 3.02 -8.84
N ASN A 147 -27.59 3.08 -10.18
CA ASN A 147 -27.67 1.93 -11.09
C ASN A 147 -26.34 1.63 -11.82
N ILE A 148 -25.21 2.14 -11.32
CA ILE A 148 -23.91 1.91 -11.96
C ILE A 148 -23.45 0.46 -11.75
N ASP A 149 -22.74 -0.10 -12.74
CA ASP A 149 -22.13 -1.45 -12.70
C ASP A 149 -20.87 -1.53 -11.79
N ILE A 150 -20.94 -0.87 -10.64
CA ILE A 150 -19.94 -0.91 -9.57
C ILE A 150 -20.74 -0.92 -8.27
N SER A 151 -20.88 -2.12 -7.68
CA SER A 151 -21.76 -2.37 -6.53
C SER A 151 -21.49 -1.45 -5.33
N GLU A 152 -20.23 -1.07 -5.12
CA GLU A 152 -19.78 -0.21 -4.04
C GLU A 152 -20.23 1.24 -4.25
N LEU A 153 -20.23 1.72 -5.50
CA LEU A 153 -20.73 3.06 -5.84
C LEU A 153 -22.25 3.13 -5.82
N SER A 154 -22.92 2.08 -6.32
CA SER A 154 -24.37 1.95 -6.20
C SER A 154 -24.80 1.90 -4.73
N SER A 155 -24.10 1.14 -3.89
CA SER A 155 -24.37 1.07 -2.45
C SER A 155 -24.15 2.42 -1.76
N LEU A 156 -23.10 3.16 -2.14
CA LEU A 156 -22.86 4.52 -1.66
C LEU A 156 -24.04 5.44 -2.01
N ALA A 157 -24.47 5.47 -3.27
CA ALA A 157 -25.58 6.31 -3.71
C ALA A 157 -26.90 5.97 -3.00
N ASN A 158 -27.20 4.68 -2.84
CA ASN A 158 -28.36 4.22 -2.07
C ASN A 158 -28.29 4.63 -0.59
N GLY A 159 -27.11 4.54 0.02
CA GLY A 159 -26.89 5.00 1.40
C GLY A 159 -27.12 6.50 1.56
N LEU A 160 -26.60 7.31 0.64
CA LEU A 160 -26.82 8.76 0.64
C LEU A 160 -28.30 9.12 0.48
N LEU A 161 -29.03 8.40 -0.38
CA LEU A 161 -30.46 8.60 -0.57
C LEU A 161 -31.27 8.24 0.68
N LYS A 162 -30.90 7.16 1.37
CA LYS A 162 -31.59 6.72 2.59
C LYS A 162 -31.48 7.75 3.70
N ASP A 163 -30.34 8.42 3.81
CA ASP A 163 -30.04 9.42 4.85
C ASP A 163 -30.06 10.86 4.29
N ILE A 164 -30.91 11.13 3.28
CA ILE A 164 -30.87 12.36 2.48
C ILE A 164 -30.96 13.64 3.32
N GLU A 165 -31.83 13.70 4.32
CA GLU A 165 -31.97 14.88 5.19
C GLU A 165 -30.66 15.21 5.93
N ALA A 166 -29.94 14.18 6.40
CA ALA A 166 -28.66 14.36 7.07
C ALA A 166 -27.57 14.80 6.08
N VAL A 167 -27.60 14.25 4.85
CA VAL A 167 -26.67 14.62 3.78
C VAL A 167 -26.88 16.07 3.33
N GLU A 168 -28.12 16.50 3.09
CA GLU A 168 -28.45 17.88 2.74
C GLU A 168 -27.97 18.86 3.81
N ASN A 169 -28.25 18.55 5.08
CA ASN A 169 -27.77 19.34 6.21
C ASN A 169 -26.23 19.39 6.26
N SER A 170 -25.53 18.29 5.96
CA SER A 170 -24.07 18.26 5.94
C SER A 170 -23.44 19.10 4.83
N ILE A 171 -24.16 19.33 3.73
CA ILE A 171 -23.71 20.13 2.58
C ILE A 171 -23.97 21.62 2.83
N CYS A 172 -25.15 21.96 3.37
CA CYS A 172 -25.55 23.35 3.57
C CYS A 172 -25.03 23.97 4.87
N SER A 173 -24.83 23.17 5.92
CA SER A 173 -24.41 23.66 7.22
C SER A 173 -22.92 24.01 7.25
N ASP A 174 -22.61 25.14 7.88
CA ASP A 174 -21.24 25.49 8.24
C ASP A 174 -20.77 24.84 9.55
N LEU A 175 -21.68 24.17 10.27
CA LEU A 175 -21.38 23.52 11.54
C LEU A 175 -20.61 22.22 11.30
N SER A 176 -19.48 22.08 12.00
CA SER A 176 -18.70 20.85 12.00
C SER A 176 -19.15 19.91 13.11
N ASN A 177 -19.36 18.64 12.77
CA ASN A 177 -19.52 17.56 13.75
C ASN A 177 -18.20 17.17 14.46
N GLY A 178 -17.09 17.85 14.15
CA GLY A 178 -15.75 17.52 14.67
C GLY A 178 -15.65 17.50 16.19
N PHE A 179 -16.33 18.42 16.89
CA PHE A 179 -16.37 18.42 18.36
C PHE A 179 -17.05 17.17 18.92
N VAL A 180 -18.19 16.80 18.34
CA VAL A 180 -18.98 15.62 18.74
C VAL A 180 -18.20 14.34 18.42
N GLU A 181 -17.59 14.26 17.23
CA GLU A 181 -16.76 13.13 16.81
C GLU A 181 -15.49 12.98 17.65
N GLY A 182 -14.85 14.10 18.03
CA GLY A 182 -13.71 14.12 18.95
C GLY A 182 -14.07 13.57 20.32
N THR A 183 -15.20 14.02 20.89
CA THR A 183 -15.72 13.52 22.16
C THR A 183 -16.05 12.01 22.08
N ASN A 184 -16.70 11.59 21.00
CA ASN A 184 -16.99 10.17 20.74
C ASN A 184 -15.71 9.33 20.61
N SER A 185 -14.68 9.87 19.97
CA SER A 185 -13.39 9.20 19.82
C SER A 185 -12.66 9.06 21.15
N LYS A 186 -12.63 10.11 21.99
CA LYS A 186 -12.09 10.08 23.36
C LYS A 186 -12.81 9.04 24.21
N LEU A 187 -14.15 9.02 24.16
CA LEU A 187 -14.97 8.05 24.86
C LEU A 187 -14.66 6.62 24.42
N LYS A 188 -14.62 6.36 23.10
CA LYS A 188 -14.30 5.05 22.53
C LYS A 188 -12.89 4.60 22.93
N MET A 189 -11.91 5.50 22.93
CA MET A 189 -10.54 5.23 23.37
C MET A 189 -10.52 4.77 24.84
N ILE A 190 -11.13 5.52 25.75
CA ILE A 190 -11.17 5.17 27.18
C ILE A 190 -11.82 3.79 27.38
N LYS A 191 -12.93 3.49 26.68
CA LYS A 191 -13.55 2.16 26.74
C LYS A 191 -12.63 1.06 26.25
N ARG A 192 -11.89 1.26 25.15
CA ARG A 192 -10.95 0.27 24.60
C ARG A 192 -9.79 0.00 25.55
N THR A 193 -9.19 1.05 26.12
CA THR A 193 -8.10 0.92 27.11
C THR A 193 -8.55 0.16 28.35
N MET A 194 -9.83 0.29 28.72
CA MET A 194 -10.44 -0.42 29.84
C MET A 194 -11.06 -1.78 29.44
N TYR A 195 -10.77 -2.29 28.23
CA TYR A 195 -11.28 -3.56 27.71
C TYR A 195 -12.82 -3.69 27.78
N GLY A 196 -13.55 -2.58 27.63
CA GLY A 196 -15.00 -2.54 27.74
C GLY A 196 -15.55 -2.64 29.17
N ARG A 197 -14.70 -2.79 30.20
CA ARG A 197 -15.10 -2.99 31.61
C ARG A 197 -15.45 -1.68 32.35
N CYS A 198 -15.74 -0.61 31.62
CA CYS A 198 -15.99 0.70 32.19
C CYS A 198 -17.51 0.91 32.39
N SER A 199 -17.96 0.99 33.64
CA SER A 199 -19.34 1.37 33.95
C SER A 199 -19.61 2.82 33.53
N LYS A 200 -20.89 3.20 33.35
CA LYS A 200 -21.26 4.58 32.95
C LYS A 200 -20.65 5.63 33.90
N LYS A 201 -20.69 5.38 35.22
CA LYS A 201 -20.11 6.28 36.25
C LYS A 201 -18.59 6.42 36.09
N LEU A 202 -17.88 5.31 35.92
CA LEU A 202 -16.42 5.32 35.76
C LEU A 202 -16.00 5.99 34.44
N LEU A 203 -16.79 5.82 33.39
CA LEU A 203 -16.54 6.45 32.09
C LEU A 203 -16.73 7.98 32.17
N ALA A 204 -17.80 8.43 32.84
CA ALA A 204 -18.05 9.85 33.07
C ALA A 204 -16.92 10.47 33.91
N ALA A 205 -16.51 9.83 35.01
CA ALA A 205 -15.40 10.28 35.83
C ALA A 205 -14.10 10.39 35.02
N LYS A 206 -13.75 9.39 34.21
CA LYS A 206 -12.56 9.43 33.35
C LYS A 206 -12.63 10.48 32.26
N LEU A 207 -13.81 10.75 31.69
CA LEU A 207 -13.98 11.82 30.70
C LEU A 207 -13.76 13.21 31.30
N MET A 208 -14.28 13.43 32.51
CA MET A 208 -14.14 14.70 33.26
C MET A 208 -12.73 14.90 33.81
N LEU A 209 -12.05 13.82 34.22
CA LEU A 209 -10.70 13.87 34.81
C LEU A 209 -9.57 13.79 33.78
N ALA A 210 -9.85 13.34 32.55
CA ALA A 210 -8.83 13.28 31.51
C ALA A 210 -8.43 14.71 31.13
N PRO A 211 -7.16 15.12 31.35
CA PRO A 211 -6.71 16.47 31.09
C PRO A 211 -7.11 16.87 29.67
N ASN A 212 -7.56 18.12 29.53
CA ASN A 212 -7.73 18.74 28.23
C ASN A 212 -6.34 18.77 27.59
N GLY A 213 -6.08 17.82 26.70
CA GLY A 213 -4.88 17.82 25.87
C GLY A 213 -4.93 18.97 24.90
#